data_AF-A0A524GUZ6-F1
#
_entry.id   AF-A0A524GUZ6-F1
#
_cell.length_a   1.000
_cell.length_b   1.000
_cell.length_c   1.000
_cell.angle_alpha   90.00
_cell.angle_beta   90.00
_cell.angle_gamma   90.00
#
_symmetry.space_group_name_H-M   'P 1'
#
loop_
_entity.id
_entity.type
_entity.pdbx_description
1 polymer ?
#
loop_
_entity_poly.entity_id
_entity_poly.type
_entity_poly.pdbx_seq_one_letter_code
_entity_poly.pdbx_strand_id
1 'polypeptide(L)'
;MNKTYIPKEISWLSFNERVLHEAENKEVPLIERFKFLGIYSNNLDEFFRVRVASLKRLSQFGSKSHDILGYSPKATLKKVNEIVLEQNTRFEKIYTGLLQELAKHNIHIINEKELNQEQADFVREFFLKEVRNRLMPFLIDKDAGLPNLTDDAIYLAIY
;
A
#
# COMPACT_ATOMS: atom_id res chain seq x y z
N MET A 1 1.20 39.42 9.78
CA MET A 1 0.80 38.37 8.83
C MET A 1 1.05 37.01 9.46
N ASN A 2 0.00 36.26 9.81
CA ASN A 2 0.16 34.87 10.27
C ASN A 2 0.64 34.03 9.09
N LYS A 3 1.88 33.53 9.13
CA LYS A 3 2.35 32.54 8.17
C LYS A 3 1.59 31.24 8.42
N THR A 4 0.74 30.86 7.48
CA THR A 4 0.09 29.53 7.48
C THR A 4 1.13 28.50 7.08
N TYR A 5 1.63 27.71 8.03
CA TYR A 5 2.54 26.62 7.75
C TYR A 5 1.77 25.36 7.37
N ILE A 6 2.14 24.73 6.26
CA ILE A 6 1.60 23.42 5.87
C ILE A 6 2.42 22.34 6.61
N PRO A 7 1.79 21.40 7.33
CA PRO A 7 2.53 20.31 7.97
C PRO A 7 3.35 19.52 6.95
N LYS A 8 4.61 19.19 7.28
CA LYS A 8 5.53 18.52 6.36
C LYS A 8 5.01 17.17 5.87
N GLU A 9 4.23 16.46 6.69
CA GLU A 9 3.60 15.19 6.32
C GLU A 9 2.55 15.36 5.23
N ILE A 10 1.78 16.45 5.27
CA ILE A 10 0.76 16.76 4.25
C ILE A 10 1.43 17.18 2.95
N SER A 11 2.49 17.99 3.03
CA SER A 11 3.30 18.33 1.85
C SER A 11 3.94 17.09 1.21
N TRP A 12 4.39 16.13 2.02
CA TRP A 12 4.93 14.87 1.52
C TRP A 12 3.88 14.03 0.81
N LEU A 13 2.65 13.91 1.34
CA LEU A 13 1.57 13.19 0.67
C LEU A 13 1.19 13.82 -0.67
N SER A 14 1.23 15.15 -0.78
CA SER A 14 1.05 15.85 -2.05
C SER A 14 2.20 15.61 -3.04
N PHE A 15 3.43 15.39 -2.55
CA PHE A 15 4.52 14.93 -3.40
C PHE A 15 4.26 13.51 -3.92
N ASN A 16 3.89 12.57 -3.04
CA ASN A 16 3.62 11.20 -3.46
C ASN A 16 2.41 11.10 -4.41
N GLU A 17 1.42 11.98 -4.25
CA GLU A 17 0.30 12.09 -5.18
C GLU A 17 0.73 12.39 -6.63
N ARG A 18 1.83 13.12 -6.84
CA ARG A 18 2.36 13.35 -8.18
C ARG A 18 2.87 12.06 -8.83
N VAL A 19 3.33 11.09 -8.06
CA VAL A 19 3.68 9.75 -8.56
C VAL A 19 2.42 9.04 -9.05
N LEU A 20 1.31 9.20 -8.34
CA LEU A 20 0.01 8.65 -8.74
C LEU A 20 -0.51 9.32 -10.04
N HIS A 21 -0.21 10.60 -10.26
CA HIS A 21 -0.53 11.29 -11.52
C HIS A 21 0.21 10.68 -12.72
N GLU A 22 1.47 10.25 -12.56
CA GLU A 22 2.19 9.58 -13.64
C GLU A 22 1.58 8.22 -14.00
N ALA A 23 0.98 7.53 -13.02
CA ALA A 23 0.21 6.30 -13.28
C ALA A 23 -1.11 6.55 -14.04
N GLU A 24 -1.67 7.75 -13.99
CA GLU A 24 -2.86 8.16 -14.75
C GLU A 24 -2.55 8.71 -16.14
N ASN A 25 -1.33 9.19 -16.34
CA ASN A 25 -0.95 9.90 -17.55
C ASN A 25 -0.89 8.96 -18.76
N LYS A 26 -1.81 9.12 -19.72
CA LYS A 26 -1.89 8.28 -20.92
C LYS A 26 -0.70 8.42 -21.87
N GLU A 27 0.08 9.50 -21.75
CA GLU A 27 1.33 9.68 -22.49
C GLU A 27 2.45 8.78 -21.94
N VAL A 28 2.30 8.27 -20.70
CA VAL A 28 3.22 7.29 -20.11
C VAL A 28 2.87 5.88 -20.62
N PRO A 29 3.85 5.11 -21.13
CA PRO A 29 3.62 3.75 -21.58
C PRO A 29 2.91 2.89 -20.52
N LEU A 30 1.99 2.02 -20.96
CA LEU A 30 1.10 1.25 -20.08
C LEU A 30 1.84 0.52 -18.95
N ILE A 31 2.95 -0.16 -19.25
CA ILE A 31 3.73 -0.89 -18.26
C ILE A 31 4.44 0.04 -17.27
N GLU A 32 4.90 1.21 -17.73
CA GLU A 32 5.52 2.22 -16.85
C GLU A 32 4.48 2.78 -15.86
N ARG A 33 3.20 2.91 -16.26
CA ARG A 33 2.12 3.30 -15.33
C ARG A 33 1.92 2.31 -14.18
N PHE A 34 2.03 1.00 -14.44
CA PHE A 34 2.03 -0.01 -13.36
C PHE A 34 3.24 0.15 -12.43
N LYS A 35 4.42 0.49 -12.97
CA LYS A 35 5.60 0.76 -12.13
C LYS A 35 5.38 1.98 -11.25
N PHE A 36 4.74 3.04 -11.75
CA PHE A 36 4.38 4.20 -10.93
C PHE A 36 3.41 3.85 -9.79
N LEU A 37 2.44 2.95 -10.00
CA LEU A 37 1.63 2.41 -8.90
C LEU A 37 2.51 1.70 -7.85
N GLY A 38 3.46 0.87 -8.28
CA GLY A 38 4.41 0.21 -7.38
C GLY A 38 5.30 1.20 -6.60
N ILE A 39 5.79 2.26 -7.27
CA ILE A 39 6.59 3.33 -6.63
C ILE A 39 5.74 4.09 -5.60
N TYR A 40 4.49 4.43 -5.96
CA TYR A 40 3.55 5.10 -5.06
C TYR A 40 3.33 4.28 -3.78
N SER A 41 3.07 2.97 -3.90
CA SER A 41 2.84 2.07 -2.78
C SER A 41 4.09 1.93 -1.89
N ASN A 42 5.27 1.69 -2.48
CA ASN A 42 6.51 1.57 -1.72
C ASN A 42 6.85 2.87 -0.95
N ASN A 43 6.66 4.03 -1.59
CA ASN A 43 6.84 5.32 -0.92
C ASN A 43 5.87 5.48 0.25
N LEU A 44 4.61 5.08 0.07
CA LEU A 44 3.59 5.19 1.10
C LEU A 44 3.90 4.30 2.30
N ASP A 45 4.37 3.06 2.07
CA ASP A 45 4.82 2.16 3.14
C ASP A 45 5.95 2.78 3.97
N GLU A 46 6.96 3.33 3.30
CA GLU A 46 8.07 4.03 3.96
C GLU A 46 7.60 5.26 4.75
N PHE A 47 6.63 6.00 4.22
CA PHE A 47 6.00 7.12 4.92
C PHE A 47 5.31 6.67 6.21
N PHE A 48 4.61 5.54 6.20
CA PHE A 48 3.98 5.00 7.41
C PHE A 48 5.03 4.52 8.42
N ARG A 49 6.02 3.74 7.98
CA ARG A 49 7.08 3.20 8.84
C ARG A 49 7.87 4.31 9.55
N VAL A 50 8.24 5.37 8.84
CA VAL A 50 9.13 6.41 9.38
C VAL A 50 8.36 7.62 9.89
N ARG A 51 7.55 8.25 9.04
CA ARG A 51 6.97 9.58 9.30
C ARG A 51 5.74 9.50 10.18
N VAL A 52 4.79 8.60 9.88
CA VAL A 52 3.59 8.42 10.70
C VAL A 52 3.96 7.89 12.09
N ALA A 53 4.90 6.94 12.19
CA ALA A 53 5.40 6.47 13.48
C ALA A 53 5.98 7.61 14.34
N SER A 54 6.79 8.49 13.73
CA SER A 54 7.36 9.66 14.41
C SER A 54 6.28 10.66 14.85
N LEU A 55 5.32 10.96 13.97
CA LEU A 55 4.21 11.87 14.27
C LEU A 55 3.30 11.30 15.37
N LYS A 56 3.07 9.98 15.38
CA LYS A 56 2.31 9.28 16.43
C LYS A 56 3.01 9.38 17.78
N ARG A 57 4.33 9.17 17.85
CA ARG A 57 5.10 9.41 19.09
C ARG A 57 4.94 10.85 19.58
N LEU A 58 5.10 11.84 18.70
CA LEU A 58 4.96 13.26 19.06
C LEU A 58 3.56 13.60 19.59
N SER A 59 2.51 12.99 19.04
CA SER A 59 1.13 13.20 19.49
C SER A 59 0.88 12.78 20.95
N GLN A 60 1.71 11.90 21.52
CA GLN A 60 1.60 11.45 22.91
C GLN A 60 2.17 12.47 23.91
N PHE A 61 2.96 13.45 23.47
CA PHE A 61 3.60 14.46 24.33
C PHE A 61 2.74 15.71 24.60
N GLY A 62 1.47 15.74 24.14
CA GLY A 62 0.54 16.83 24.46
C GLY A 62 0.98 18.20 23.92
N SER A 63 0.79 19.26 24.71
CA SER A 63 1.04 20.66 24.30
C SER A 63 2.48 20.94 23.89
N LYS A 64 3.47 20.28 24.51
CA LYS A 64 4.90 20.43 24.17
C LYS A 64 5.21 20.08 22.72
N SER A 65 4.41 19.20 22.09
CA SER A 65 4.59 18.83 20.69
C SER A 65 4.19 19.94 19.72
N HIS A 66 3.23 20.79 20.11
CA HIS A 66 2.81 21.93 19.30
C HIS A 66 3.90 23.00 19.25
N ASP A 67 4.56 23.26 20.38
CA ASP A 67 5.65 24.24 20.48
C ASP A 67 6.88 23.81 19.64
N ILE A 68 7.10 22.51 19.48
CA ILE A 68 8.20 21.94 18.67
C ILE A 68 7.91 22.01 17.16
N LEU A 69 6.66 21.74 16.75
CA LEU A 69 6.31 21.59 15.33
C LEU A 69 5.65 22.82 14.71
N GLY A 70 5.04 23.69 15.51
CA GLY A 70 4.20 24.79 15.05
C GLY A 70 2.82 24.36 14.53
N TYR A 71 2.46 23.07 14.63
CA TYR A 71 1.14 22.52 14.26
C TYR A 71 0.77 21.34 15.17
N SER A 72 -0.50 20.91 15.15
CA SER A 72 -1.00 19.84 16.03
C SER A 72 -0.77 18.45 15.42
N PRO A 73 0.06 17.57 16.04
CA PRO A 73 0.31 16.22 15.51
C PRO A 73 -0.94 15.36 15.38
N LYS A 74 -1.86 15.48 16.36
CA LYS A 74 -3.11 14.71 16.36
C LYS A 74 -4.02 15.14 15.21
N ALA A 75 -4.10 16.44 14.93
CA ALA A 75 -4.85 16.95 13.78
C ALA A 75 -4.19 16.52 12.46
N THR A 76 -2.86 16.56 12.38
CA THR A 76 -2.11 16.11 11.21
C THR A 76 -2.31 14.62 10.94
N LEU A 77 -2.27 13.74 11.96
CA LEU A 77 -2.55 12.30 11.80
C LEU A 77 -3.94 12.03 11.24
N LYS A 78 -4.96 12.75 11.75
CA LYS A 78 -6.32 12.64 11.20
C LYS A 78 -6.33 13.04 9.72
N LYS A 79 -5.69 14.15 9.38
CA LYS A 79 -5.64 14.64 7.99
C LYS A 79 -4.86 13.72 7.06
N VAL A 80 -3.78 13.11 7.55
CA VAL A 80 -3.03 12.06 6.83
C VAL A 80 -3.95 10.90 6.48
N ASN A 81 -4.71 10.38 7.43
CA ASN A 81 -5.63 9.27 7.16
C ASN A 81 -6.71 9.62 6.13
N GLU A 82 -7.27 10.84 6.20
CA GLU A 82 -8.25 11.31 5.22
C GLU A 82 -7.66 11.34 3.79
N ILE A 83 -6.47 11.93 3.63
CA ILE A 83 -5.80 12.04 2.33
C ILE A 83 -5.42 10.66 1.79
N VAL A 84 -4.89 9.77 2.64
CA VAL A 84 -4.49 8.42 2.23
C VAL A 84 -5.72 7.63 1.77
N LEU A 85 -6.86 7.73 2.45
CA LEU A 85 -8.08 7.03 2.03
C LEU A 85 -8.59 7.52 0.67
N GLU A 86 -8.54 8.84 0.45
CA GLU A 86 -8.89 9.45 -0.84
C GLU A 86 -7.96 8.99 -1.96
N GLN A 87 -6.65 9.05 -1.74
CA GLN A 87 -5.67 8.61 -2.73
C GLN A 87 -5.74 7.10 -2.98
N ASN A 88 -6.05 6.27 -1.97
CA ASN A 88 -6.24 4.83 -2.15
C ASN A 88 -7.46 4.53 -3.04
N THR A 89 -8.55 5.28 -2.85
CA THR A 89 -9.73 5.17 -3.73
C THR A 89 -9.37 5.51 -5.19
N ARG A 90 -8.48 6.48 -5.39
CA ARG A 90 -7.96 6.85 -6.72
C ARG A 90 -7.04 5.77 -7.27
N PHE A 91 -6.12 5.25 -6.46
CA PHE A 91 -5.23 4.12 -6.81
C PHE A 91 -6.00 2.93 -7.36
N GLU A 92 -7.05 2.47 -6.67
CA GLU A 92 -7.86 1.32 -7.10
C GLU A 92 -8.55 1.56 -8.46
N LYS A 93 -9.05 2.79 -8.69
CA LYS A 93 -9.64 3.16 -9.97
C LYS A 93 -8.61 3.13 -11.10
N ILE A 94 -7.41 3.65 -10.85
CA ILE A 94 -6.31 3.62 -11.83
C ILE A 94 -5.94 2.18 -12.11
N TYR A 95 -5.65 1.38 -11.08
CA TYR A 95 -5.26 -0.01 -11.20
C TYR A 95 -6.27 -0.82 -12.03
N THR A 96 -7.56 -0.71 -11.69
CA THR A 96 -8.64 -1.37 -12.44
C THR A 96 -8.70 -0.91 -13.90
N GLY A 97 -8.52 0.40 -14.15
CA GLY A 97 -8.45 0.95 -15.50
C GLY A 97 -7.26 0.41 -16.30
N LEU A 98 -6.08 0.30 -15.67
CA LEU A 98 -4.90 -0.25 -16.31
C LEU A 98 -5.05 -1.74 -16.63
N LEU A 99 -5.72 -2.53 -15.77
CA LEU A 99 -6.06 -3.93 -16.07
C LEU A 99 -6.95 -4.04 -17.31
N GLN A 100 -7.93 -3.16 -17.46
CA GLN A 100 -8.78 -3.10 -18.66
C GLN A 100 -8.00 -2.70 -19.91
N GLU A 101 -7.04 -1.78 -19.78
CA GLU A 101 -6.14 -1.43 -20.89
C GLU A 101 -5.23 -2.59 -21.29
N LEU A 102 -4.65 -3.32 -20.33
CA LEU A 102 -3.86 -4.54 -20.60
C LEU A 102 -4.66 -5.59 -21.36
N ALA A 103 -5.92 -5.78 -20.98
CA ALA A 103 -6.79 -6.75 -21.63
C ALA A 103 -6.99 -6.44 -23.13
N LYS A 104 -6.97 -5.17 -23.55
CA LYS A 104 -7.01 -4.77 -24.97
C LYS A 104 -5.78 -5.21 -25.76
N HIS A 105 -4.68 -5.46 -25.05
CA HIS A 105 -3.44 -6.01 -25.60
C HIS A 105 -3.34 -7.54 -25.43
N ASN A 106 -4.46 -8.22 -25.10
CA ASN A 106 -4.53 -9.66 -24.81
C ASN A 106 -3.67 -10.08 -23.61
N ILE A 107 -3.42 -9.17 -22.67
CA ILE A 107 -2.72 -9.47 -21.41
C ILE A 107 -3.76 -9.44 -20.29
N HIS A 108 -3.98 -10.59 -19.65
CA HIS A 108 -5.00 -10.75 -18.61
C HIS A 108 -4.35 -11.12 -17.29
N ILE A 109 -4.65 -10.35 -16.24
CA ILE A 109 -4.34 -10.71 -14.85
C ILE A 109 -5.64 -11.26 -14.26
N ILE A 110 -5.64 -12.55 -13.93
CA ILE A 110 -6.82 -13.29 -13.48
C ILE A 110 -6.59 -13.91 -12.10
N ASN A 111 -7.67 -14.26 -11.40
CA ASN A 111 -7.65 -14.92 -10.09
C ASN A 111 -8.04 -16.40 -10.17
N GLU A 112 -8.03 -17.08 -9.01
CA GLU A 112 -8.29 -18.52 -8.89
C GLU A 112 -9.69 -18.95 -9.36
N LYS A 113 -10.66 -18.03 -9.44
CA LYS A 113 -12.03 -18.29 -9.87
C LYS A 113 -12.23 -18.14 -11.38
N GLU A 114 -11.23 -17.63 -12.09
CA GLU A 114 -11.28 -17.33 -13.52
C GLU A 114 -10.46 -18.32 -14.35
N LEU A 115 -9.78 -19.27 -13.69
CA LEU A 115 -8.96 -20.28 -14.36
C LEU A 115 -9.84 -21.28 -15.11
N ASN A 116 -9.42 -21.63 -16.33
CA ASN A 116 -9.93 -22.81 -16.99
C ASN A 116 -9.29 -24.09 -16.42
N GLN A 117 -9.79 -25.27 -16.83
CA GLN A 117 -9.33 -26.55 -16.29
C GLN A 117 -7.82 -26.78 -16.51
N GLU A 118 -7.30 -26.47 -17.70
CA GLU A 118 -5.88 -26.64 -18.05
C GLU A 118 -4.98 -25.74 -17.19
N GLN A 119 -5.37 -24.48 -17.00
CA GLN A 119 -4.66 -23.53 -16.15
C GLN A 119 -4.72 -23.95 -14.68
N ALA A 120 -5.86 -24.44 -14.20
CA ALA A 120 -6.00 -24.92 -12.83
C ALA A 120 -5.10 -26.14 -12.56
N ASP A 121 -4.99 -27.06 -13.52
CA ASP A 121 -4.10 -28.22 -13.42
C ASP A 121 -2.63 -27.79 -13.44
N PHE A 122 -2.27 -26.83 -14.31
CA PHE A 122 -0.94 -26.22 -14.30
C PHE A 122 -0.59 -25.56 -12.95
N VAL A 123 -1.48 -24.71 -12.41
CA VAL A 123 -1.27 -24.01 -11.14
C VAL A 123 -1.13 -25.02 -9.99
N ARG A 124 -1.93 -26.09 -9.98
CA ARG A 124 -1.83 -27.16 -8.96
C ARG A 124 -0.48 -27.87 -9.02
N GLU A 125 -0.02 -28.25 -10.21
CA GLU A 125 1.28 -28.89 -10.41
C GLU A 125 2.43 -27.97 -9.99
N PHE A 126 2.37 -26.69 -10.39
CA PHE A 126 3.34 -25.67 -9.99
C PHE A 126 3.36 -25.47 -8.48
N PHE A 127 2.19 -25.42 -7.84
CA PHE A 127 2.09 -25.31 -6.39
C PHE A 127 2.77 -26.49 -5.69
N LEU A 128 2.50 -27.72 -6.12
CA LEU A 128 3.06 -28.92 -5.50
C LEU A 128 4.58 -29.01 -5.65
N LYS A 129 5.12 -28.57 -6.81
CA LYS A 129 6.56 -28.67 -7.12
C LYS A 129 7.37 -27.51 -6.53
N GLU A 130 6.90 -26.28 -6.70
CA GLU A 130 7.70 -25.08 -6.44
C GLU A 130 7.28 -24.31 -5.19
N VAL A 131 5.97 -24.16 -4.97
CA VAL A 131 5.45 -23.25 -3.92
C VAL A 131 5.35 -23.96 -2.57
N ARG A 132 4.79 -25.17 -2.52
CA ARG A 132 4.49 -25.91 -1.28
C ARG A 132 5.72 -26.07 -0.39
N ASN A 133 6.88 -26.36 -0.96
CA ASN A 133 8.13 -26.57 -0.22
C ASN A 133 8.68 -25.28 0.43
N ARG A 134 8.14 -24.11 0.04
CA ARG A 134 8.52 -22.79 0.57
C ARG A 134 7.47 -22.23 1.53
N LEU A 135 6.33 -22.91 1.69
CA LEU A 135 5.28 -22.50 2.61
C LEU A 135 5.45 -23.17 3.97
N MET A 136 5.37 -22.36 5.03
CA MET A 136 5.34 -22.84 6.40
C MET A 136 4.00 -22.46 7.04
N PRO A 137 3.10 -23.44 7.25
CA PRO A 137 1.86 -23.18 7.97
C PRO A 137 2.14 -22.87 9.43
N PHE A 138 1.57 -21.77 9.93
CA PHE A 138 1.56 -21.45 11.35
C PHE A 138 0.19 -21.78 11.93
N LEU A 139 0.15 -22.72 12.88
CA LEU A 139 -1.06 -22.99 13.65
C LEU A 139 -1.12 -21.99 14.81
N ILE A 140 -2.17 -21.17 14.84
CA ILE A 140 -2.39 -20.19 15.90
C ILE A 140 -3.29 -20.83 16.95
N ASP A 141 -2.72 -21.12 18.12
CA ASP A 141 -3.45 -21.55 19.30
C ASP A 141 -3.57 -20.38 20.30
N LYS A 142 -4.71 -20.30 21.00
CA LYS A 142 -4.96 -19.28 22.02
C LYS A 142 -3.92 -19.29 23.13
N ASP A 143 -3.39 -20.46 23.46
CA ASP A 143 -2.43 -20.65 24.55
C ASP A 143 -0.97 -20.44 24.13
N ALA A 144 -0.64 -20.62 22.85
CA ALA A 144 0.73 -20.52 22.33
C ALA A 144 1.11 -19.10 21.88
N GLY A 145 0.14 -18.20 21.73
CA GLY A 145 0.36 -16.85 21.20
C GLY A 145 0.69 -16.83 19.71
N LEU A 146 0.88 -15.62 19.15
CA LEU A 146 1.29 -15.48 17.75
C LEU A 146 2.77 -15.83 17.57
N PRO A 147 3.13 -16.56 16.50
CA PRO A 147 4.54 -16.80 16.18
C PRO A 147 5.24 -15.47 15.85
N ASN A 148 6.56 -15.47 15.85
CA ASN A 148 7.33 -14.31 15.42
C ASN A 148 7.11 -14.10 13.91
N LEU A 149 6.33 -13.08 13.57
CA LEU A 149 6.03 -12.73 12.19
C LEU A 149 7.11 -11.77 11.67
N THR A 150 7.52 -11.96 10.43
CA THR A 150 8.48 -11.12 9.75
C THR A 150 7.78 -9.85 9.29
N ASP A 151 8.38 -8.69 9.58
CA ASP A 151 7.94 -7.40 9.03
C ASP A 151 8.01 -7.42 7.49
N ASP A 152 7.12 -6.67 6.84
CA ASP A 152 6.97 -6.58 5.38
C ASP A 152 6.62 -7.90 4.64
N ALA A 153 6.41 -9.01 5.35
CA ALA A 153 5.94 -10.26 4.76
C ALA A 153 4.42 -10.30 4.60
N ILE A 154 3.95 -10.97 3.53
CA ILE A 154 2.52 -11.20 3.28
C ILE A 154 2.13 -12.55 3.88
N TYR A 155 1.10 -12.54 4.72
CA TYR A 155 0.53 -13.73 5.35
C TYR A 155 -0.90 -13.96 4.86
N LEU A 156 -1.25 -15.22 4.59
CA LEU A 156 -2.62 -15.64 4.29
C LEU A 156 -3.22 -16.28 5.55
N ALA A 157 -4.15 -15.58 6.20
CA ALA A 157 -4.90 -16.12 7.33
C ALA A 157 -6.03 -17.04 6.83
N ILE A 158 -6.10 -18.25 7.37
CA ILE A 158 -7.11 -19.28 7.05
C ILE A 158 -7.93 -19.53 8.31
N TYR A 159 -9.26 -19.56 8.17
CA TYR A 159 -10.22 -19.84 9.24
C TYR A 159 -10.72 -21.28 9.17
#